data_AF-A0A938SPK8-F1
#
_entry.id   AF-A0A938SPK8-F1
#
_cell.length_a   1.000
_cell.length_b   1.000
_cell.length_c   1.000
_cell.angle_alpha   90.00
_cell.angle_beta   90.00
_cell.angle_gamma   90.00
#
_symmetry.space_group_name_H-M   'P 1'
#
loop_
_entity.id
_entity.type
_entity.pdbx_description
1 polymer ?
#
loop_
_entity_poly.entity_id
_entity_poly.type
_entity_poly.pdbx_seq_one_letter_code
_entity_poly.pdbx_strand_id
1 'polypeptide(L)'
;MARKVREGGFLFQIHSTETEVFKGSRSLGMIVGMKELSGRHCFRLAFDQRRQPRTYRGRLQAAEALQMIDKLRVQAQRERWSPEELIVRSWDVKPRASMGME
;
A
#
# COMPACT_ATOMS: atom_id res chain seq x y z
N MET A 1 14.90 -20.04 1.33
CA MET A 1 14.04 -19.90 2.53
C MET A 1 13.56 -18.47 2.63
N ALA A 2 12.25 -18.25 2.83
CA ALA A 2 11.73 -16.89 3.00
C ALA A 2 11.96 -16.41 4.44
N ARG A 3 12.56 -15.23 4.62
CA ARG A 3 12.79 -14.63 5.94
C ARG A 3 11.51 -13.95 6.41
N LYS A 4 11.10 -14.19 7.66
CA LYS A 4 9.91 -13.56 8.25
C LYS A 4 10.31 -12.45 9.21
N VAL A 5 9.64 -11.30 9.12
CA VAL A 5 9.84 -10.14 10.02
C VAL A 5 8.48 -9.62 10.46
N ARG A 6 8.34 -9.26 11.74
CA ARG A 6 7.12 -8.62 12.27
C ARG A 6 7.44 -7.18 12.65
N GLU A 7 6.63 -6.24 12.19
CA GLU A 7 6.80 -4.80 12.44
C GLU A 7 5.46 -4.08 12.27
N GLY A 8 5.13 -3.15 13.18
CA GLY A 8 3.92 -2.31 13.09
C GLY A 8 2.59 -3.09 12.98
N GLY A 9 2.51 -4.30 13.52
CA GLY A 9 1.32 -5.15 13.42
C GLY A 9 1.18 -5.91 12.09
N PHE A 10 2.19 -5.86 11.23
CA PHE A 10 2.26 -6.61 9.98
C PHE A 10 3.29 -7.74 10.08
N LEU A 11 3.07 -8.78 9.28
CA LEU A 11 4.05 -9.84 9.03
C LEU A 11 4.56 -9.69 7.59
N PHE A 12 5.88 -9.58 7.47
CA PHE A 12 6.59 -9.47 6.20
C PHE A 12 7.26 -10.81 5.90
N GLN A 13 6.84 -11.46 4.83
CA GLN A 13 7.49 -12.66 4.31
C GLN A 13 8.37 -12.27 3.13
N ILE A 14 9.68 -12.22 3.39
CA ILE A 14 10.69 -11.72 2.47
C ILE A 14 11.18 -12.85 1.57
N HIS A 15 10.94 -12.71 0.29
CA HIS A 15 11.49 -13.53 -0.79
C HIS A 15 12.72 -12.85 -1.40
N SER A 16 13.31 -13.42 -2.45
CA SER A 16 14.52 -12.88 -3.10
C SER A 16 14.32 -11.49 -3.70
N THR A 17 13.17 -11.25 -4.32
CA THR A 17 12.86 -10.00 -5.05
C THR A 17 11.66 -9.26 -4.50
N GLU A 18 10.78 -9.94 -3.78
CA GLU A 18 9.50 -9.42 -3.32
C GLU A 18 9.31 -9.71 -1.82
N THR A 19 8.48 -8.92 -1.17
CA THR A 19 8.06 -9.16 0.21
C THR A 19 6.55 -9.20 0.25
N GLU A 20 5.99 -10.33 0.63
CA GLU A 20 4.55 -10.45 0.86
C GLU A 20 4.21 -9.89 2.24
N VAL A 21 3.14 -9.10 2.30
CA VAL A 21 2.71 -8.39 3.50
C VAL A 21 1.39 -8.98 4.00
N PHE A 22 1.36 -9.36 5.26
CA PHE A 22 0.20 -9.93 5.92
C PHE A 22 -0.26 -9.06 7.10
N LYS A 23 -1.57 -9.05 7.35
CA LYS A 23 -2.18 -8.55 8.59
C LYS A 23 -3.07 -9.64 9.19
N GLY A 24 -2.64 -10.19 10.32
CA GLY A 24 -3.21 -11.45 10.83
C GLY A 24 -2.94 -12.60 9.86
N SER A 25 -3.99 -13.30 9.44
CA SER A 25 -3.92 -14.38 8.44
C SER A 25 -4.13 -13.89 6.99
N ARG A 26 -4.52 -12.63 6.78
CA ARG A 26 -4.84 -12.09 5.47
C ARG A 26 -3.61 -11.54 4.78
N SER A 27 -3.35 -11.97 3.54
CA SER A 27 -2.39 -11.33 2.65
C SER A 27 -2.96 -10.01 2.11
N LEU A 28 -2.22 -8.93 2.27
CA LEU A 28 -2.56 -7.60 1.76
C LEU A 28 -1.96 -7.35 0.37
N GLY A 29 -0.97 -8.15 -0.04
CA GLY A 29 -0.27 -8.03 -1.31
C GLY A 29 1.25 -8.02 -1.16
N MET A 30 1.94 -7.65 -2.24
CA MET A 30 3.40 -7.70 -2.32
C MET A 30 4.00 -6.30 -2.45
N ILE A 31 5.16 -6.10 -1.83
CA ILE A 31 6.01 -4.92 -1.99
C ILE A 31 7.35 -5.32 -2.60
N VAL A 32 7.91 -4.46 -3.44
CA VAL A 32 9.17 -4.70 -4.14
C VAL A 32 10.19 -3.67 -3.68
N GLY A 33 11.35 -4.14 -3.24
CA GLY A 33 12.45 -3.27 -2.85
C GLY A 33 13.04 -2.57 -4.07
N MET A 34 13.28 -1.27 -3.96
CA MET A 34 13.88 -0.44 -5.01
C MET A 34 14.95 0.48 -4.40
N LYS A 35 15.71 1.13 -5.28
CA LYS A 35 16.61 2.22 -4.93
C LYS A 35 16.19 3.49 -5.67
N GLU A 36 16.02 4.58 -4.95
CA GLU A 36 15.89 5.91 -5.55
C GLU A 36 17.20 6.31 -6.24
N LEU A 37 17.15 7.32 -7.13
CA LEU A 37 18.35 7.91 -7.75
C LEU A 37 19.38 8.40 -6.71
N SER A 38 18.90 8.81 -5.52
CA SER A 38 19.76 9.22 -4.40
C SER A 38 20.47 8.05 -3.70
N GLY A 39 20.27 6.81 -4.14
CA GLY A 39 20.81 5.59 -3.51
C GLY A 39 19.99 5.08 -2.33
N ARG A 40 18.98 5.84 -1.87
CA ARG A 40 18.12 5.47 -0.74
C ARG A 40 17.25 4.26 -1.09
N HIS A 41 17.15 3.33 -0.14
CA HIS A 41 16.25 2.19 -0.23
C HIS A 41 14.80 2.64 -0.06
N CYS A 42 13.95 2.23 -0.99
CA CYS A 42 12.51 2.47 -0.95
C CYS A 42 11.75 1.22 -1.39
N PHE A 43 10.42 1.27 -1.29
CA PHE A 43 9.56 0.18 -1.68
C PHE A 43 8.48 0.70 -2.61
N ARG A 44 8.09 -0.09 -3.61
CA ARG A 44 6.86 0.11 -4.38
C ARG A 44 5.88 -1.02 -4.11
N LEU A 45 4.61 -0.79 -4.44
CA LEU A 45 3.62 -1.85 -4.45
C LEU A 45 3.81 -2.69 -5.73
N ALA A 46 3.75 -4.02 -5.62
CA ALA A 46 4.05 -4.91 -6.76
C ALA A 46 3.10 -4.69 -7.94
N PHE A 47 1.82 -4.39 -7.67
CA PHE A 47 0.81 -4.12 -8.69
C PHE A 47 0.94 -2.73 -9.36
N ASP A 48 1.76 -1.82 -8.81
CA ASP A 48 1.96 -0.49 -9.39
C ASP A 48 2.92 -0.58 -10.59
N GLN A 49 2.33 -0.74 -11.78
CA GLN A 49 3.05 -0.93 -13.05
C GLN A 49 3.30 0.39 -13.82
N ARG A 50 3.08 1.55 -13.19
CA ARG A 50 3.34 2.84 -13.83
C ARG A 50 4.83 3.00 -14.15
N ARG A 51 5.15 3.78 -15.20
CA ARG A 51 6.55 4.13 -15.56
C ARG A 51 7.31 4.75 -14.38
N GLN A 52 6.61 5.55 -13.58
CA GLN A 52 7.11 6.11 -12.31
C GLN A 52 6.16 5.66 -11.19
N PRO A 53 6.40 4.49 -10.57
CA PRO A 53 5.53 3.98 -9.52
C PRO A 53 5.67 4.83 -8.25
N ARG A 54 4.63 4.83 -7.41
CA ARG A 54 4.70 5.49 -6.11
C ARG A 54 5.62 4.69 -5.19
N THR A 55 6.55 5.40 -4.55
CA THR A 55 7.50 4.83 -3.61
C THR A 55 7.17 5.19 -2.17
N TYR A 56 7.61 4.33 -1.25
CA TYR A 56 7.42 4.47 0.18
C TYR A 56 8.77 4.31 0.88
N ARG A 57 9.04 5.15 1.88
CA ARG A 57 10.30 5.16 2.63
C ARG A 57 10.21 4.19 3.80
N GLY A 58 10.25 2.90 3.45
CA GLY A 58 10.22 1.80 4.42
C GLY A 58 9.09 0.81 4.16
N ARG A 59 9.29 -0.41 4.66
CA ARG A 59 8.34 -1.53 4.50
C ARG A 59 7.03 -1.26 5.24
N LEU A 60 7.10 -0.64 6.42
CA LEU A 60 5.93 -0.27 7.22
C LEU A 60 5.00 0.68 6.44
N GLN A 61 5.54 1.76 5.89
CA GLN A 61 4.75 2.72 5.08
C GLN A 61 4.12 2.05 3.84
N ALA A 62 4.86 1.16 3.18
CA ALA A 62 4.33 0.41 2.05
C ALA A 62 3.21 -0.56 2.48
N ALA A 63 3.34 -1.19 3.66
CA ALA A 63 2.31 -2.06 4.25
C ALA A 63 1.05 -1.29 4.65
N GLU A 64 1.20 -0.09 5.23
CA GLU A 64 0.08 0.80 5.54
C GLU A 64 -0.69 1.21 4.28
N ALA A 65 0.03 1.50 3.19
CA ALA A 65 -0.57 1.77 1.89
C ALA A 65 -1.36 0.56 1.34
N LEU A 66 -0.80 -0.66 1.42
CA LEU A 66 -1.54 -1.87 1.07
C LEU A 66 -2.78 -2.06 1.94
N GLN A 67 -2.69 -1.81 3.25
CA GLN A 67 -3.84 -1.93 4.14
C GLN A 67 -4.94 -0.94 3.79
N MET A 68 -4.59 0.29 3.43
CA MET A 68 -5.56 1.32 3.03
C MET A 68 -6.28 0.92 1.74
N ILE A 69 -5.55 0.39 0.76
CA ILE A 69 -6.12 -0.10 -0.50
C ILE A 69 -7.02 -1.31 -0.27
N ASP A 70 -6.60 -2.25 0.58
CA ASP A 70 -7.39 -3.42 0.95
C ASP A 70 -8.72 -3.02 1.61
N LYS A 71 -8.71 -2.07 2.55
CA LYS A 71 -9.91 -1.51 3.17
C LYS A 71 -10.84 -0.87 2.14
N LEU A 72 -10.30 -0.02 1.25
CA LEU A 72 -11.08 0.62 0.19
C LEU A 72 -11.71 -0.42 -0.75
N ARG A 73 -10.95 -1.45 -1.14
CA ARG A 73 -11.44 -2.54 -1.98
C ARG A 73 -12.57 -3.32 -1.32
N VAL A 74 -12.42 -3.69 -0.04
CA VAL A 74 -13.46 -4.40 0.71
C VAL A 74 -14.71 -3.55 0.83
N GLN A 75 -14.56 -2.26 1.12
CA GLN A 75 -15.70 -1.35 1.21
C GLN A 75 -16.41 -1.21 -0.13
N ALA A 76 -15.67 -1.00 -1.22
CA ALA A 76 -16.21 -0.92 -2.57
C ALA A 76 -16.98 -2.18 -2.97
N GLN A 77 -16.46 -3.36 -2.62
CA GLN A 77 -17.15 -4.63 -2.87
C GLN A 77 -18.43 -4.76 -2.05
N ARG A 78 -18.38 -4.40 -0.76
CA ARG A 78 -19.54 -4.47 0.15
C ARG A 78 -20.66 -3.55 -0.30
N GLU A 79 -20.32 -2.34 -0.73
CA GLU A 79 -21.26 -1.29 -1.12
C GLU A 79 -21.56 -1.28 -2.63
N ARG A 80 -20.94 -2.21 -3.38
CA ARG A 80 -21.08 -2.35 -4.85
C ARG A 80 -20.80 -1.07 -5.61
N TRP A 81 -19.76 -0.33 -5.18
CA TRP A 81 -19.38 0.92 -5.84
C TRP A 81 -19.04 0.68 -7.30
N SER A 82 -19.52 1.57 -8.15
CA SER A 82 -18.99 1.68 -9.51
C SER A 82 -17.52 2.15 -9.47
N PRO A 83 -16.74 1.94 -10.55
CA PRO A 83 -15.41 2.51 -10.66
C PRO A 83 -15.38 4.02 -10.44
N GLU A 84 -16.38 4.75 -10.95
CA GLU A 84 -16.53 6.20 -10.79
C GLU A 84 -16.73 6.58 -9.31
N GLU A 85 -17.60 5.85 -8.60
CA GLU A 85 -17.82 6.07 -7.17
C GLU A 85 -16.55 5.79 -6.35
N LEU A 86 -15.81 4.74 -6.67
CA LEU A 86 -14.54 4.43 -6.03
C LEU A 86 -13.53 5.58 -6.19
N ILE A 87 -13.45 6.18 -7.39
CA ILE A 87 -12.58 7.32 -7.65
C ILE A 87 -12.97 8.51 -6.77
N VAL A 88 -14.25 8.92 -6.80
CA VAL A 88 -14.76 10.06 -6.01
C VAL A 88 -14.51 9.85 -4.52
N ARG A 89 -14.90 8.67 -3.99
CA ARG A 89 -14.73 8.32 -2.58
C ARG A 89 -13.26 8.32 -2.17
N SER A 90 -12.36 7.79 -3.00
CA SER A 90 -10.91 7.78 -2.73
C SER A 90 -10.30 9.20 -2.65
N TRP A 91 -10.94 10.18 -3.29
CA TRP A 91 -10.53 11.58 -3.27
C TRP A 91 -11.09 12.32 -2.05
N ASP A 92 -12.34 12.05 -1.67
CA ASP A 92 -13.00 12.72 -0.55
C ASP A 92 -12.41 12.37 0.83
N VAL A 93 -11.78 11.20 0.99
CA VAL A 93 -11.08 10.87 2.25
C VAL A 93 -9.77 11.66 2.40
N LYS A 94 -9.28 12.33 1.36
CA LYS A 94 -8.18 13.29 1.50
C LYS A 94 -8.77 14.62 1.95
N PRO A 95 -8.22 15.28 2.98
CA PRO A 95 -8.65 16.63 3.34
C PRO A 95 -8.59 17.48 2.07
N ARG A 96 -9.74 18.00 1.64
CA ARG A 96 -9.80 18.93 0.51
C ARG A 96 -8.89 20.09 0.89
N ALA A 97 -8.03 20.54 -0.03
CA ALA A 97 -7.12 21.67 0.23
C ALA A 97 -7.86 22.95 0.67
N SER A 98 -9.18 23.02 0.43
CA SER A 98 -10.08 24.07 0.87
C SER A 98 -10.65 23.90 2.29
N MET A 99 -10.40 22.78 2.98
CA MET A 99 -10.68 22.62 4.41
C MET A 99 -9.42 23.01 5.20
N GLY A 100 -8.98 24.24 5.00
CA GLY A 100 -8.06 24.89 5.92
C GLY A 100 -8.82 25.21 7.20
N MET A 101 -8.31 24.69 8.32
CA MET A 101 -8.46 25.17 9.70
C MET A 101 -9.72 26.00 10.00
N GLU A 102 -10.71 25.36 10.62
CA GLU A 102 -11.46 26.00 11.71
C GLU A 102 -11.03 25.34 13.04
#